data_AF-A0A956R9Q8-F1
#
_entry.id   AF-A0A956R9Q8-F1
#
_cell.length_a   1.000
_cell.length_b   1.000
_cell.length_c   1.000
_cell.angle_alpha   90.00
_cell.angle_beta   90.00
_cell.angle_gamma   90.00
#
_symmetry.space_group_name_H-M   'P 1'
#
loop_
_entity.id
_entity.type
_entity.pdbx_description
1 polymer ?
#
loop_
_entity_poly.entity_id
_entity_poly.type
_entity_poly.pdbx_seq_one_letter_code
_entity_poly.pdbx_strand_id
1 'polypeptide(L)' 'IETSLGRLDVLPRVEPIGDYSALRAVEMALAGHVVRVIERTQLITIKESLSRPKDREVALELRAIEERKEGGA' A
#
# COMPACT_ATOMS: atom_id res chain seq x y z
N ILE A 1 16.70 6.64 5.71
CA ILE A 1 17.97 6.37 4.99
C ILE A 1 18.03 7.37 3.84
N GLU A 2 19.09 8.17 3.76
CA GLU A 2 19.28 9.06 2.61
C GLU A 2 19.88 8.28 1.44
N THR A 3 19.32 8.45 0.25
CA THR A 3 19.78 7.77 -0.98
C THR A 3 19.94 8.80 -2.09
N SER A 4 20.62 8.43 -3.18
CA SER A 4 20.71 9.26 -4.38
C SER A 4 19.34 9.52 -5.05
N LEU A 5 18.30 8.76 -4.69
CA LEU A 5 16.92 8.92 -5.19
C LEU A 5 16.01 9.65 -4.19
N GLY A 6 16.56 10.13 -3.07
CA GLY A 6 15.84 10.80 -2.00
C GLY A 6 15.77 9.98 -0.72
N ARG A 7 14.89 10.41 0.19
CA ARG A 7 14.74 9.79 1.51
C ARG A 7 13.94 8.49 1.41
N LEU A 8 14.55 7.41 1.88
CA LEU A 8 13.91 6.11 2.07
C LEU A 8 13.53 5.93 3.54
N ASP A 9 12.24 5.82 3.81
CA ASP A 9 11.72 5.44 5.12
C ASP A 9 11.63 3.90 5.21
N VAL A 10 12.34 3.33 6.18
CA VAL A 10 12.30 1.89 6.46
C VAL A 10 11.45 1.68 7.70
N LEU A 11 10.33 0.99 7.53
CA LEU A 11 9.35 0.76 8.58
C LEU A 11 9.46 -0.69 9.06
N PRO A 12 9.80 -0.96 10.33
CA PRO A 12 9.82 -2.33 10.87
C PRO A 12 8.42 -2.91 11.05
N ARG A 13 7.43 -2.03 11.16
CA ARG A 13 6.01 -2.31 11.39
C ARG A 13 5.17 -1.27 10.66
N VAL A 14 3.99 -1.69 10.20
CA VAL A 14 3.01 -0.80 9.57
C VAL A 14 1.67 -0.94 10.30
N GLU A 15 1.27 0.10 11.02
CA GLU A 15 -0.03 0.09 11.70
C GLU A 15 -1.18 0.34 10.71
N PRO A 16 -2.35 -0.30 10.87
CA PRO A 16 -2.71 -1.23 11.96
C PRO A 16 -2.39 -2.71 11.65
N ILE A 17 -1.64 -3.00 10.58
CA ILE A 17 -1.40 -4.38 10.10
C ILE A 17 -0.43 -5.15 11.01
N GLY A 18 0.61 -4.48 11.50
CA GLY A 18 1.66 -5.08 12.33
C GLY A 18 2.98 -5.25 11.60
N ASP A 19 3.74 -6.26 12.02
CA ASP A 19 5.12 -6.47 11.58
C ASP A 19 5.20 -7.02 10.15
N TYR A 20 6.42 -7.09 9.58
CA TYR A 20 6.65 -7.53 8.21
C TYR A 20 6.02 -8.89 7.86
N SER A 21 5.97 -9.83 8.81
CA SER A 21 5.35 -11.16 8.61
C SER A 21 3.82 -11.12 8.44
N ALA A 22 3.15 -10.05 8.87
CA ALA A 22 1.72 -9.85 8.71
C ALA A 22 1.35 -9.19 7.36
N LEU A 23 2.35 -8.65 6.64
CA LEU A 23 2.14 -8.02 5.34
C LEU A 23 1.92 -9.07 4.26
N ARG A 24 0.81 -8.92 3.56
CA ARG A 24 0.53 -9.62 2.30
C ARG A 24 1.03 -8.77 1.15
N ALA A 25 1.62 -9.41 0.16
CA ALA A 25 2.25 -8.71 -0.95
C ALA A 25 2.06 -9.46 -2.27
N VAL A 26 1.93 -8.69 -3.34
CA VAL A 26 1.93 -9.14 -4.72
C VAL A 26 3.24 -8.77 -5.40
N GLU A 27 3.68 -9.57 -6.36
CA GLU A 27 4.83 -9.22 -7.18
C GLU A 27 4.42 -8.24 -8.29
N MET A 28 5.25 -7.23 -8.50
CA MET A 28 5.05 -6.23 -9.55
C MET A 28 6.38 -5.90 -10.23
N ALA A 29 6.35 -5.69 -11.54
CA ALA A 29 7.48 -5.15 -12.27
C ALA A 29 7.51 -3.62 -12.09
N LEU A 30 8.58 -3.10 -11.51
CA LEU A 30 8.81 -1.67 -11.31
C LEU A 30 10.23 -1.33 -11.73
N ALA A 31 10.38 -0.41 -12.69
CA ALA A 31 11.69 0.04 -13.19
C ALA A 31 12.65 -1.11 -13.58
N GLY A 32 12.13 -2.18 -14.19
CA GLY A 32 12.94 -3.34 -14.60
C GLY A 32 13.23 -4.36 -13.48
N HIS A 33 12.73 -4.14 -12.27
CA HIS A 33 12.88 -5.05 -11.14
C HIS A 33 11.54 -5.67 -10.75
N VAL A 34 11.56 -6.95 -10.37
CA VAL A 34 10.41 -7.58 -9.70
C VAL A 34 10.50 -7.26 -8.22
N VAL A 35 9.49 -6.56 -7.71
CA VAL A 35 9.42 -6.13 -6.31
C VAL A 35 8.12 -6.62 -5.67
N ARG A 36 8.17 -6.87 -4.36
CA ARG A 36 7.00 -7.21 -3.55
C ARG A 36 6.33 -5.93 -3.10
N VAL A 37 5.09 -5.71 -3.54
CA VAL A 37 4.27 -4.55 -3.21
C VAL A 37 3.12 -5.01 -2.30
N ILE A 38 2.83 -4.24 -1.26
CA ILE A 38 1.73 -4.56 -0.33
C ILE A 38 0.41 -4.76 -1.08
N GLU A 39 -0.39 -5.73 -0.64
CA GLU A 39 -1.72 -5.97 -1.18
C GLU A 39 -2.62 -4.75 -0.99
N ARG A 40 -3.47 -4.53 -1.99
CA ARG A 40 -4.35 -3.36 -2.06
C ARG A 40 -5.33 -3.30 -0.88
N THR A 41 -5.85 -4.44 -0.42
CA THR A 41 -6.76 -4.50 0.74
C THR A 41 -6.08 -4.00 2.01
N GLN A 42 -4.84 -4.42 2.27
CA GLN A 42 -4.06 -3.91 3.40
C GLN A 42 -3.66 -2.44 3.23
N LEU A 43 -3.33 -2.02 2.00
CA LEU A 43 -3.07 -0.60 1.71
C LEU A 43 -4.28 0.28 2.03
N ILE A 44 -5.49 -0.16 1.65
CA ILE A 44 -6.74 0.54 2.01
C ILE A 44 -6.87 0.66 3.52
N THR A 45 -6.70 -0.43 4.27
CA THR A 45 -6.76 -0.41 5.74
C THR A 45 -5.78 0.60 6.36
N ILE A 46 -4.54 0.66 5.86
CA ILE A 46 -3.54 1.61 6.32
C ILE A 46 -3.97 3.05 5.99
N LYS A 47 -4.51 3.29 4.80
CA LYS A 47 -4.93 4.64 4.40
C LYS A 47 -6.13 5.12 5.18
N GLU A 48 -7.08 4.24 5.48
CA GLU A 48 -8.25 4.53 6.32
C GLU A 48 -7.87 4.85 7.77
N SER A 49 -6.78 4.27 8.30
CA SER A 49 -6.31 4.58 9.65
C SER A 49 -5.57 5.92 9.77
N LEU A 50 -5.18 6.53 8.64
CA LEU A 50 -4.47 7.81 8.61
C LEU A 50 -5.45 8.98 8.53
N SER A 51 -5.11 10.08 9.21
CA SER A 51 -6.00 11.24 9.35
C SER A 51 -5.75 12.36 8.33
N ARG A 52 -4.77 12.22 7.42
CA ARG A 52 -4.43 13.27 6.47
C ARG A 52 -5.45 13.28 5.31
N PRO A 53 -5.86 14.47 4.81
CA PRO A 53 -6.85 14.58 3.74
C PRO A 53 -6.53 13.70 2.51
N LYS A 54 -5.28 13.76 2.04
CA LYS A 54 -4.82 12.95 0.89
C LYS A 54 -4.91 11.44 1.12
N ASP A 55 -4.75 10.95 2.36
CA ASP A 55 -4.80 9.52 2.63
C ASP A 55 -6.25 9.03 2.58
N ARG A 56 -7.22 9.87 2.97
CA ARG A 56 -8.65 9.59 2.82
C ARG A 56 -9.08 9.54 1.35
N GLU A 57 -8.61 10.48 0.54
CA GLU A 57 -8.86 10.49 -0.91
C GLU A 57 -8.35 9.20 -1.56
N VAL A 58 -7.10 8.81 -1.25
CA VAL A 58 -6.51 7.56 -1.78
C VAL A 58 -7.28 6.33 -1.31
N ALA A 59 -7.72 6.27 -0.04
CA ALA A 59 -8.53 5.15 0.44
C ALA A 59 -9.85 5.01 -0.36
N LEU A 60 -10.52 6.13 -0.64
CA LEU A 60 -11.76 6.16 -1.43
C LEU A 60 -11.53 5.67 -2.86
N GLU A 61 -10.48 6.16 -3.53
CA GLU A 61 -10.14 5.74 -4.88
C GLU A 61 -9.84 4.24 -4.96
N LEU A 62 -9.06 3.72 -4.00
CA LEU A 62 -8.71 2.31 -3.95
C LEU A 62 -9.93 1.41 -3.73
N ARG A 63 -10.88 1.83 -2.87
CA ARG A 63 -12.17 1.13 -2.68
C ARG A 63 -12.97 1.08 -3.98
N ALA A 64 -13.10 2.20 -4.68
CA ALA A 64 -13.80 2.24 -5.96
C ALA A 64 -13.17 1.32 -7.03
N ILE A 65 -11.84 1.15 -7.01
CA ILE A 65 -11.15 0.19 -7.89
C ILE A 65 -11.43 -1.25 -7.48
N GLU A 66 -11.49 -1.57 -6.17
CA GLU A 66 -11.86 -2.92 -5.71
C GLU A 66 -13.29 -3.30 -6.12
N GLU A 67 -14.26 -2.42 -5.88
CA GLU A 67 -15.66 -2.66 -6.26
C GLU A 67 -15.83 -2.94 -7.76
N ARG A 68 -15.08 -2.22 -8.61
CA ARG A 68 -15.10 -2.45 -10.07
C ARG A 68 -14.47 -3.78 -10.49
N LYS A 69 -13.49 -4.28 -9.73
CA LYS A 69 -12.87 -5.59 -10.03
C LYS A 69 -13.74 -6.74 -9.56
N GLU A 70 -14.46 -6.58 -8.45
CA GLU A 70 -15.37 -7.59 -7.90
C GLU A 70 -16.69 -7.65 -8.70
N GLY A 71 -17.22 -6.51 -9.14
CA GLY A 71 -18.45 -6.43 -9.96
C GLY A 71 -18.26 -6.70 -11.46
N GLY A 72 -17.03 -6.97 -11.90
CA GLY A 72 -16.69 -7.31 -13.29
C GLY A 72 -16.52 -8.81 -13.57
N ALA A 73 -16.93 -9.67 -12.62
CA ALA A 73 -16.91 -11.13 -12.73
C ALA A 73 -18.24 -11.71 -13.21
#